data_AF-A0A380W475-F1
#
_entry.id   AF-A0A380W475-F1
#
_cell.length_a   1.000
_cell.length_b   1.000
_cell.length_c   1.000
_cell.angle_alpha   90.00
_cell.angle_beta   90.00
_cell.angle_gamma   90.00
#
_symmetry.space_group_name_H-M   'P 1'
#
loop_
_entity.id
_entity.type
_entity.pdbx_description
1 polymer ?
#
loop_
_entity_poly.entity_id
_entity_poly.type
_entity_poly.pdbx_seq_one_letter_code
_entity_poly.pdbx_strand_id
1 'polypeptide(L)'
;MNYLLVFIGGGLGASLRHGVNQLCARLFGTGFPYGTFIINVTGSLVMGLIAGYLAFKGQAAQPWRLFIMVGILGGYTTFSSFSLDAVTLYERGAGLAALSYVVGSVALGLAGLVAGLAIVRHFS
;
A
#
# COMPACT_ATOMS: atom_id res chain seq x y z
N MET A 1 -4.70 -19.01 16.54
CA MET A 1 -5.22 -17.63 16.69
C MET A 1 -4.59 -16.64 15.71
N ASN A 2 -3.25 -16.55 15.62
CA ASN A 2 -2.53 -15.53 14.83
C ASN A 2 -2.85 -15.53 13.32
N TYR A 3 -2.99 -16.70 12.69
CA TYR A 3 -3.32 -16.79 11.26
C TYR A 3 -4.72 -16.31 10.90
N LEU A 4 -5.69 -16.43 11.82
CA LEU A 4 -7.07 -16.02 11.56
C LEU A 4 -7.17 -14.49 11.48
N LEU A 5 -6.40 -13.77 12.30
CA LEU A 5 -6.28 -12.32 12.21
C LEU A 5 -5.67 -11.89 10.87
N VAL A 6 -4.60 -12.57 10.44
CA VAL A 6 -3.97 -12.29 9.13
C VAL A 6 -4.93 -12.60 7.99
N PHE A 7 -5.66 -13.70 8.05
CA PHE A 7 -6.63 -14.11 7.03
C PHE A 7 -7.78 -13.10 6.89
N ILE A 8 -8.42 -12.74 8.00
CA ILE A 8 -9.53 -11.77 7.97
C ILE A 8 -9.02 -10.40 7.52
N GLY A 9 -7.92 -9.92 8.10
CA GLY A 9 -7.32 -8.64 7.71
C GLY A 9 -6.92 -8.62 6.24
N GLY A 10 -6.26 -9.68 5.76
CA GLY A 10 -5.85 -9.83 4.37
C GLY A 10 -7.03 -9.85 3.40
N GLY A 11 -8.10 -10.56 3.74
CA GLY A 11 -9.34 -10.57 2.96
C GLY A 11 -9.98 -9.19 2.85
N LEU A 12 -10.04 -8.44 3.96
CA LEU A 12 -10.53 -7.06 3.97
C LEU A 12 -9.64 -6.14 3.13
N GLY A 13 -8.32 -6.22 3.32
CA GLY A 13 -7.34 -5.43 2.57
C GLY A 13 -7.43 -5.67 1.06
N ALA A 14 -7.47 -6.93 0.64
CA ALA A 14 -7.60 -7.31 -0.76
C ALA A 14 -8.93 -6.86 -1.37
N SER A 15 -10.02 -6.91 -0.60
CA SER A 15 -11.34 -6.42 -1.05
C SER A 15 -11.33 -4.90 -1.24
N LEU A 16 -10.74 -4.15 -0.31
CA LEU A 16 -10.58 -2.70 -0.42
C LEU A 16 -9.72 -2.33 -1.64
N ARG A 17 -8.59 -3.03 -1.83
CA ARG A 17 -7.74 -2.88 -3.01
C ARG A 17 -8.53 -3.08 -4.30
N HIS A 18 -9.31 -4.15 -4.38
CA HIS A 18 -10.13 -4.43 -5.54
C HIS A 18 -11.14 -3.30 -5.82
N GLY A 19 -11.81 -2.78 -4.78
CA GLY A 19 -12.71 -1.63 -4.90
C GLY A 19 -12.01 -0.36 -5.40
N VAL A 20 -10.85 -0.02 -4.84
CA VAL A 20 -10.05 1.15 -5.26
C VAL A 20 -9.60 1.00 -6.72
N ASN A 21 -9.15 -0.18 -7.13
CA ASN A 21 -8.73 -0.43 -8.51
C ASN A 21 -9.90 -0.24 -9.49
N GLN A 22 -11.09 -0.76 -9.17
CA GLN A 22 -12.28 -0.56 -9.99
C GLN A 22 -12.70 0.91 -10.05
N LEU A 23 -12.66 1.63 -8.93
CA LEU A 23 -12.98 3.05 -8.90
C LEU A 23 -12.00 3.87 -9.75
N CYS A 24 -10.70 3.61 -9.62
CA CYS A 24 -9.67 4.31 -10.39
C CYS A 24 -9.81 4.04 -11.89
N ALA A 25 -10.14 2.81 -12.29
CA ALA A 25 -10.40 2.48 -13.69
C ALA A 25 -11.58 3.28 -14.26
N ARG A 26 -12.62 3.55 -13.45
CA ARG A 26 -13.78 4.36 -13.86
C ARG A 26 -13.47 5.85 -13.93
N LEU A 27 -12.67 6.36 -12.98
CA LEU A 27 -12.40 7.80 -12.86
C LEU A 27 -11.26 8.27 -13.77
N PHE A 28 -10.21 7.46 -13.92
CA PHE A 28 -8.97 7.84 -14.59
C PHE A 28 -8.68 6.99 -15.85
N GLY A 29 -9.52 6.00 -16.14
CA GLY A 29 -9.31 5.05 -17.23
C GLY A 29 -8.24 3.99 -16.91
N THR A 30 -7.90 3.19 -17.92
CA THR A 30 -6.92 2.10 -17.83
C THR A 30 -5.59 2.43 -18.52
N GLY A 31 -5.44 3.68 -18.97
CA GLY A 31 -4.23 4.15 -19.64
C GLY A 31 -3.01 4.22 -18.72
N PHE A 32 -3.17 4.31 -17.41
CA PHE A 32 -2.08 4.27 -16.43
C PHE A 32 -2.56 3.53 -15.17
N PRO A 33 -1.69 2.78 -14.47
CA PRO A 33 -2.04 1.97 -13.30
C PRO A 33 -2.30 2.81 -12.03
N TYR A 34 -3.24 3.76 -12.10
CA TYR A 34 -3.57 4.65 -10.98
C TYR A 34 -4.04 3.90 -9.73
N GLY A 35 -4.79 2.80 -9.91
CA GLY A 35 -5.25 1.98 -8.79
C GLY A 35 -4.08 1.44 -7.96
N THR A 36 -3.18 0.69 -8.61
CA THR A 36 -1.99 0.12 -7.97
C THR A 36 -1.06 1.20 -7.39
N PHE A 37 -0.90 2.32 -8.10
CA PHE A 37 -0.14 3.46 -7.62
C PHE A 37 -0.70 4.01 -6.29
N ILE A 38 -2.00 4.32 -6.28
CA ILE A 38 -2.67 4.96 -5.14
C ILE A 38 -2.64 4.05 -3.93
N ILE A 39 -3.04 2.78 -4.06
CA ILE A 39 -3.08 1.85 -2.92
C ILE A 39 -1.70 1.66 -2.28
N ASN A 40 -0.63 1.65 -3.07
CA ASN A 40 0.73 1.44 -2.54
C ASN A 40 1.24 2.69 -1.83
N VAL A 41 0.97 3.89 -2.37
CA VAL A 41 1.37 5.16 -1.73
C VAL A 41 0.58 5.40 -0.45
N THR A 42 -0.75 5.29 -0.49
CA THR A 42 -1.59 5.48 0.69
C THR A 42 -1.35 4.39 1.73
N GLY A 43 -1.16 3.14 1.30
CA GLY A 43 -0.84 2.03 2.18
C GLY A 43 0.49 2.21 2.89
N SER A 44 1.51 2.77 2.21
CA SER A 44 2.81 3.09 2.81
C SER A 44 2.69 4.19 3.86
N LEU A 45 1.91 5.25 3.59
CA LEU A 45 1.62 6.30 4.57
C LEU A 45 0.93 5.73 5.83
N VAL A 46 -0.12 4.94 5.65
CA VAL A 46 -0.84 4.30 6.76
C VAL A 46 0.07 3.33 7.52
N MET A 47 0.93 2.58 6.83
CA MET A 47 1.94 1.73 7.47
C MET A 47 2.84 2.55 8.40
N GLY A 48 3.29 3.73 7.96
CA GLY A 48 4.12 4.61 8.77
C GLY A 48 3.42 5.10 10.04
N LEU A 49 2.15 5.51 9.91
CA LEU A 49 1.32 5.93 11.04
C LEU A 49 1.13 4.78 12.06
N ILE A 50 0.74 3.60 11.59
CA ILE A 50 0.49 2.45 12.46
C ILE A 50 1.78 1.93 13.09
N ALA A 51 2.87 1.84 12.33
CA ALA A 51 4.17 1.42 12.83
C ALA A 51 4.69 2.37 13.92
N GLY A 52 4.59 3.69 13.70
CA GLY A 52 4.97 4.70 14.69
C GLY A 52 4.14 4.57 15.97
N TYR A 53 2.81 4.45 15.84
CA TYR A 53 1.91 4.39 16.99
C TYR A 53 2.12 3.13 17.84
N LEU A 54 2.39 2.00 17.18
CA LEU A 54 2.61 0.72 17.85
C LEU A 54 4.06 0.51 18.33
N ALA A 55 4.98 1.44 18.04
CA ALA A 55 6.39 1.33 18.42
C ALA A 55 6.55 1.26 19.95
N PHE A 56 5.79 2.06 20.69
CA PHE A 56 5.93 2.19 22.15
C PHE A 56 5.07 1.21 22.97
N LYS A 57 4.23 0.40 22.32
CA LYS A 57 3.22 -0.45 22.99
C LYS A 57 3.67 -1.88 23.32
N GLY A 58 4.93 -2.23 23.04
CA GLY A 58 5.51 -3.54 23.39
C GLY A 58 4.72 -4.74 22.83
N GLN A 59 4.75 -5.87 23.55
CA GLN A 59 4.15 -7.13 23.08
C GLN A 59 2.61 -7.12 23.03
N ALA A 60 1.94 -6.25 23.80
CA ALA A 60 0.48 -6.12 23.79
C ALA A 60 -0.08 -5.68 22.41
N ALA A 61 0.77 -5.10 21.56
CA ALA A 61 0.41 -4.71 20.20
C ALA A 61 0.45 -5.86 19.16
N GLN A 62 0.95 -7.05 19.50
CA GLN A 62 1.21 -8.10 18.52
C GLN A 62 -0.04 -8.54 17.72
N PRO A 63 -1.23 -8.74 18.33
CA PRO A 63 -2.43 -9.05 17.56
C PRO A 63 -2.81 -7.95 16.55
N TRP A 64 -2.63 -6.69 16.94
CA TRP A 64 -2.90 -5.53 16.07
C TRP A 64 -1.89 -5.40 14.93
N ARG A 65 -0.61 -5.69 15.17
CA ARG A 65 0.41 -5.76 14.11
C ARG A 65 0.05 -6.83 13.07
N LEU A 66 -0.36 -8.01 13.52
CA LEU A 66 -0.77 -9.10 12.62
C LEU A 66 -2.04 -8.74 11.85
N PHE A 67 -3.06 -8.21 12.52
CA PHE A 67 -4.34 -7.88 11.87
C PHE A 67 -4.20 -6.71 10.87
N ILE A 68 -3.59 -5.60 11.30
CA ILE A 68 -3.54 -4.35 10.52
C ILE A 68 -2.36 -4.35 9.55
N MET A 69 -1.14 -4.56 10.04
CA MET A 69 0.06 -4.40 9.20
C MET A 69 0.26 -5.59 8.27
N VAL A 70 0.20 -6.81 8.80
CA VAL A 70 0.39 -8.02 7.98
C VAL A 70 -0.88 -8.37 7.20
N GLY A 71 -2.05 -8.28 7.85
CA GLY A 71 -3.35 -8.55 7.23
C GLY A 71 -3.80 -7.43 6.30
N ILE A 72 -4.43 -6.38 6.86
CA ILE A 72 -5.09 -5.33 6.06
C ILE A 72 -4.13 -4.65 5.09
N LEU A 73 -3.02 -4.11 5.57
CA LEU A 73 -2.07 -3.38 4.72
C LEU A 73 -1.33 -4.32 3.75
N GLY A 74 -1.03 -5.55 4.17
CA GLY A 74 -0.46 -6.58 3.31
C GLY A 74 -1.39 -7.03 2.18
N GLY A 75 -2.71 -7.10 2.43
CA GLY A 75 -3.71 -7.40 1.39
C GLY A 75 -4.07 -6.19 0.52
N TYR A 76 -4.02 -4.98 1.10
CA TYR A 76 -4.35 -3.72 0.45
C TYR A 76 -3.27 -3.23 -0.52
N THR A 77 -2.00 -3.41 -0.16
CA THR A 77 -0.85 -3.07 -1.02
C THR A 77 -0.42 -4.27 -1.85
N THR A 78 0.30 -4.04 -2.94
CA THR A 78 0.81 -5.15 -3.77
C THR A 78 2.04 -4.75 -4.58
N PHE A 79 3.11 -5.53 -4.43
CA PHE A 79 4.29 -5.42 -5.27
C PHE A 79 4.15 -6.21 -6.57
N SER A 80 3.42 -7.34 -6.57
CA SER A 80 3.26 -8.17 -7.76
C SER A 80 2.47 -7.48 -8.86
N SER A 81 1.36 -6.80 -8.53
CA SER A 81 0.63 -6.00 -9.53
C SER A 81 1.46 -4.80 -10.00
N PHE A 82 2.22 -4.17 -9.10
CA PHE A 82 3.13 -3.08 -9.45
C PHE A 82 4.15 -3.52 -10.52
N SER A 83 4.82 -4.65 -10.32
CA SER A 83 5.80 -5.17 -11.28
C SER A 83 5.17 -5.49 -12.63
N LEU A 84 3.99 -6.14 -12.63
CA LEU A 84 3.27 -6.45 -13.86
C LEU A 84 2.85 -5.19 -14.62
N ASP A 85 2.32 -4.19 -13.90
CA ASP A 85 1.91 -2.92 -14.49
C ASP A 85 3.11 -2.18 -15.11
N ALA A 86 4.26 -2.17 -14.43
CA ALA A 86 5.48 -1.54 -14.94
C ALA A 86 5.98 -2.19 -16.24
N VAL A 87 6.02 -3.53 -16.27
CA VAL A 87 6.42 -4.28 -17.47
C VAL A 87 5.39 -4.08 -18.59
N THR A 88 4.10 -4.11 -18.30
CA THR A 88 3.02 -3.88 -19.27
C THR A 88 3.12 -2.49 -19.91
N LEU A 89 3.41 -1.45 -19.11
CA LEU A 89 3.66 -0.10 -19.62
C LEU A 89 4.86 -0.05 -20.57
N TYR A 90 5.92 -0.78 -20.24
CA TYR A 90 7.13 -0.85 -21.07
C TYR A 90 6.88 -1.60 -22.39
N GLU A 91 6.25 -2.78 -22.33
CA GLU A 91 5.99 -3.64 -23.50
C GLU A 91 5.09 -2.98 -24.55
N ARG A 92 4.14 -2.13 -24.14
CA ARG A 92 3.29 -1.37 -25.07
C ARG A 92 3.95 -0.09 -25.62
N GLY A 93 5.25 0.10 -25.41
CA GLY A 93 6.03 1.24 -25.90
C GLY A 93 5.90 2.52 -25.06
N ALA A 94 5.24 2.48 -23.89
CA ALA A 94 5.05 3.66 -23.03
C ALA A 94 6.21 3.82 -22.02
N GLY A 95 7.46 3.82 -22.50
CA GLY A 95 8.66 3.77 -21.66
C GLY A 95 8.77 4.90 -20.62
N LEU A 96 8.43 6.14 -20.99
CA LEU A 96 8.43 7.27 -20.05
C LEU A 96 7.38 7.10 -18.95
N ALA A 97 6.21 6.56 -19.27
CA ALA A 97 5.17 6.26 -18.29
C ALA A 97 5.57 5.10 -17.37
N ALA A 98 6.24 4.07 -17.89
CA ALA A 98 6.77 2.98 -17.08
C ALA A 98 7.81 3.49 -16.07
N LEU A 99 8.75 4.34 -16.53
CA LEU A 99 9.77 4.94 -15.68
C LEU A 99 9.16 5.84 -14.61
N SER A 100 8.23 6.73 -14.99
CA SER A 100 7.57 7.62 -14.02
C SER A 100 6.73 6.85 -13.01
N TYR A 101 6.08 5.76 -13.43
CA TYR A 101 5.34 4.87 -12.54
C TYR A 101 6.25 4.19 -11.51
N VAL A 102 7.37 3.62 -11.95
CA VAL A 102 8.34 2.94 -11.05
C VAL A 102 8.94 3.93 -10.07
N VAL A 103 9.52 5.02 -10.58
CA VAL A 103 10.19 6.03 -9.74
C VAL A 103 9.19 6.70 -8.81
N GLY A 104 8.02 7.08 -9.33
CA GLY A 104 6.96 7.71 -8.55
C GLY A 104 6.44 6.81 -7.44
N SER A 105 6.18 5.52 -7.72
CA SER A 105 5.67 4.57 -6.73
C SER A 105 6.66 4.37 -5.58
N VAL A 106 7.95 4.21 -5.89
CA VAL A 106 8.99 4.03 -4.88
C VAL A 106 9.21 5.32 -4.08
N ALA A 107 9.41 6.45 -4.76
CA ALA A 107 9.69 7.72 -4.12
C ALA A 107 8.54 8.16 -3.21
N LEU A 108 7.30 8.13 -3.71
CA LEU A 108 6.13 8.55 -2.95
C LEU A 108 5.71 7.52 -1.90
N GLY A 109 5.94 6.23 -2.13
CA GLY A 109 5.75 5.20 -1.11
C GLY A 109 6.68 5.41 0.09
N LEU A 110 7.98 5.60 -0.17
CA LEU A 110 8.97 5.89 0.89
C LEU A 110 8.67 7.23 1.58
N ALA A 111 8.38 8.29 0.82
CA ALA A 111 8.01 9.58 1.38
C ALA A 111 6.75 9.47 2.26
N GLY A 112 5.74 8.73 1.81
CA GLY A 112 4.52 8.46 2.58
C GLY A 112 4.82 7.76 3.90
N LEU A 113 5.60 6.66 3.87
CA LEU A 113 6.00 5.94 5.08
C LEU A 113 6.72 6.86 6.08
N VAL A 114 7.71 7.62 5.60
CA VAL A 114 8.47 8.56 6.42
C VAL A 114 7.57 9.65 6.99
N ALA A 115 6.68 10.22 6.19
CA ALA A 115 5.71 11.21 6.63
C ALA A 115 4.80 10.65 7.73
N GLY A 116 4.29 9.43 7.58
CA GLY A 116 3.48 8.76 8.60
C GLY A 116 4.23 8.58 9.92
N LEU A 117 5.49 8.14 9.87
CA LEU A 117 6.33 8.03 11.06
C LEU A 117 6.60 9.39 11.71
N ALA A 118 6.88 10.42 10.91
CA ALA A 118 7.16 11.77 11.38
C ALA A 118 5.94 12.40 12.07
N ILE A 119 4.75 12.23 11.49
CA ILE A 119 3.49 12.70 12.09
C ILE A 119 3.32 12.10 13.48
N VAL A 120 3.45 10.79 13.65
CA VAL A 120 3.27 10.17 14.97
C VAL A 120 4.30 10.64 15.98
N ARG A 121 5.57 10.75 15.57
CA ARG A 121 6.64 11.25 16.43
C ARG A 121 6.42 12.68 16.90
N HIS A 122 5.73 13.51 16.13
CA HIS A 122 5.42 14.88 16.53
C HIS A 122 4.35 14.94 17.63
N PHE A 123 3.45 13.95 17.68
CA PHE A 123 2.34 13.90 18.65
C PHE A 123 2.56 12.92 19.81
N SER A 124 3.69 12.21 19.85
CA SER A 124 4.06 11.27 20.92
C SER A 124 5.05 11.90 21.89
#